data_AF-Q58007-F1
#
_entry.id   AF-Q58007-F1
#
_cell.length_a   1.000
_cell.length_b   1.000
_cell.length_c   1.000
_cell.angle_alpha   90.00
_cell.angle_beta   90.00
_cell.angle_gamma   90.00
#
_symmetry.space_group_name_H-M   'P 1'
#
loop_
_entity.id
_entity.type
_entity.pdbx_description
1 polymer ?
#
loop_
_entity_poly.entity_id
_entity_poly.type
_entity_poly.pdbx_seq_one_letter_code
_entity_poly.pdbx_strand_id
1 'polypeptide(L)'
;MVNEYKAHSSFILKVVITLIGYWIASILAIIIYSMFFKIETNTFLLCLLLPTPIIWFNILIGMGLTYRCMENLTIYDKHKLWCVFVRDLTLTILATILATLTTMELYQIEHPLKPIEFVFIVGLVLIVGFTIITTLIIKYLKIIKNLKKISKN
;
A
#
# COMPACT_ATOMS: atom_id res chain seq x y z
N MET A 1 -18.05 15.01 22.30
CA MET A 1 -16.81 14.47 22.88
C MET A 1 -16.16 13.58 21.83
N VAL A 2 -14.92 13.87 21.39
CA VAL A 2 -14.23 13.02 20.40
C VAL A 2 -13.81 11.74 21.11
N ASN A 3 -14.12 10.57 20.53
CA ASN A 3 -13.65 9.30 21.08
C ASN A 3 -12.13 9.20 20.84
N GLU A 4 -11.34 9.43 21.90
CA GLU A 4 -9.87 9.48 21.84
C GLU A 4 -9.27 8.19 21.26
N TYR A 5 -9.80 7.02 21.64
CA TYR A 5 -9.35 5.73 21.11
C TYR A 5 -9.54 5.63 19.60
N LYS A 6 -10.63 6.19 19.08
CA LYS A 6 -10.91 6.21 17.63
C LYS A 6 -9.98 7.15 16.89
N ALA A 7 -9.71 8.34 17.45
CA ALA A 7 -8.78 9.30 16.86
C ALA A 7 -7.35 8.73 16.82
N HIS A 8 -6.89 8.13 17.93
CA HIS A 8 -5.57 7.53 18.04
C HIS A 8 -5.38 6.33 17.08
N SER A 9 -6.36 5.42 17.03
CA SER A 9 -6.33 4.29 16.10
C SER A 9 -6.31 4.73 14.64
N SER A 10 -7.12 5.74 14.28
CA SER A 10 -7.13 6.33 12.95
C SER A 10 -5.79 6.95 12.56
N PHE A 11 -5.16 7.66 13.49
CA PHE A 11 -3.84 8.24 13.27
C PHE A 11 -2.77 7.15 13.04
N ILE A 12 -2.69 6.14 13.92
CA ILE A 12 -1.70 5.06 13.76
C ILE A 12 -1.92 4.31 12.45
N LEU A 13 -3.17 4.00 12.08
CA LEU A 13 -3.47 3.35 10.81
C LEU A 13 -3.00 4.18 9.60
N LYS A 14 -3.10 5.51 9.65
CA LYS A 14 -2.54 6.38 8.61
C LYS A 14 -1.02 6.26 8.55
N VAL A 15 -0.34 6.24 9.70
CA VAL A 15 1.13 6.03 9.75
C VAL A 15 1.49 4.67 9.13
N VAL A 16 0.76 3.61 9.47
CA VAL A 16 0.95 2.27 8.88
C VAL A 16 0.74 2.29 7.37
N ILE A 17 -0.30 2.96 6.87
CA ILE A 17 -0.52 3.11 5.42
C ILE A 17 0.65 3.83 4.76
N THR A 18 1.16 4.91 5.36
CA THR A 18 2.31 5.65 4.83
C THR A 18 3.56 4.76 4.76
N LEU A 19 3.82 3.95 5.79
CA LEU A 19 4.94 3.00 5.81
C LEU A 19 4.80 1.92 4.74
N ILE A 20 3.60 1.36 4.57
CA ILE A 20 3.31 0.40 3.49
C ILE A 20 3.52 1.06 2.13
N GLY A 21 2.99 2.26 1.93
CA GLY A 21 3.14 3.02 0.69
C GLY A 21 4.61 3.31 0.35
N TYR A 22 5.39 3.76 1.34
CA TYR A 22 6.83 3.97 1.20
C TYR A 22 7.58 2.68 0.85
N TRP A 23 7.26 1.57 1.51
CA TRP A 23 7.89 0.28 1.25
C TRP A 23 7.62 -0.21 -0.18
N ILE A 24 6.35 -0.17 -0.61
CA ILE A 24 5.97 -0.55 -1.98
C ILE A 24 6.67 0.35 -2.99
N ALA A 25 6.67 1.67 -2.76
CA ALA A 25 7.33 2.62 -3.66
C ALA A 25 8.84 2.36 -3.75
N SER A 26 9.49 2.05 -2.63
CA SER A 26 10.93 1.74 -2.59
C SER A 26 11.25 0.47 -3.37
N ILE A 27 10.47 -0.59 -3.20
CA ILE A 27 10.64 -1.84 -3.95
C ILE A 27 10.44 -1.59 -5.45
N LEU A 28 9.35 -0.91 -5.83
CA LEU A 28 9.07 -0.62 -7.23
C LEU A 28 10.15 0.26 -7.85
N ALA A 29 10.65 1.27 -7.13
CA ALA A 29 11.74 2.12 -7.60
C ALA A 29 13.01 1.30 -7.86
N ILE A 30 13.41 0.41 -6.96
CA ILE A 30 14.58 -0.45 -7.13
C ILE A 30 14.39 -1.40 -8.33
N ILE A 31 13.20 -2.00 -8.47
CA ILE A 31 12.88 -2.88 -9.60
C ILE A 31 12.97 -2.11 -10.92
N ILE A 32 12.31 -0.96 -11.03
CA ILE A 32 12.35 -0.13 -12.24
C ILE A 32 13.79 0.27 -12.55
N TYR A 33 14.52 0.77 -11.56
CA TYR A 33 15.89 1.21 -11.75
C TYR A 33 16.79 0.06 -12.25
N SER A 34 16.59 -1.16 -11.75
CA SER A 34 17.31 -2.36 -12.22
C SER A 34 16.95 -2.81 -13.63
N MET A 35 15.80 -2.38 -14.16
CA MET A 35 15.38 -2.68 -15.54
C MET A 35 16.03 -1.75 -16.55
N PHE A 36 16.20 -0.47 -16.20
CA PHE A 36 16.83 0.53 -17.08
C PHE A 36 18.36 0.57 -16.95
N PHE A 37 18.89 0.26 -15.76
CA PHE A 37 20.31 0.34 -15.46
C PHE A 37 20.86 -1.01 -14.99
N LYS A 38 22.10 -1.33 -15.39
CA LYS A 38 22.79 -2.51 -14.89
C LYS A 38 23.21 -2.31 -13.44
N ILE A 39 22.56 -3.02 -12.53
CA ILE A 39 22.89 -3.03 -11.10
C ILE A 39 23.45 -4.42 -10.74
N GLU A 40 24.47 -4.44 -9.89
CA GLU A 40 24.97 -5.68 -9.31
C GLU A 40 23.90 -6.33 -8.42
N THR A 41 23.72 -7.65 -8.53
CA THR A 41 22.71 -8.40 -7.80
C THR A 41 22.81 -8.23 -6.29
N ASN A 42 24.04 -8.12 -5.76
CA ASN A 42 24.27 -7.91 -4.32
C ASN A 42 23.73 -6.56 -3.85
N THR A 43 23.97 -5.49 -4.62
CA THR A 43 23.48 -4.14 -4.32
C THR A 43 21.96 -4.09 -4.41
N PHE A 44 21.36 -4.71 -5.43
CA PHE A 44 19.91 -4.84 -5.57
C PHE A 44 19.28 -5.50 -4.33
N LEU A 45 19.83 -6.65 -3.91
CA LEU A 45 19.34 -7.37 -2.73
C LEU A 45 19.52 -6.58 -1.44
N LEU A 46 20.65 -5.90 -1.27
CA LEU A 46 20.91 -5.08 -0.08
C LEU A 46 19.94 -3.89 0.01
N CYS A 47 19.69 -3.20 -1.10
CA CYS A 47 18.72 -2.09 -1.16
C CYS A 47 17.30 -2.55 -0.82
N LEU A 48 16.91 -3.76 -1.20
CA LEU A 48 15.59 -4.31 -0.89
C LEU A 48 15.49 -4.83 0.55
N LEU A 49 16.54 -5.51 1.03
CA LEU A 49 16.52 -6.22 2.30
C LEU A 49 16.79 -5.31 3.50
N LEU A 50 17.61 -4.27 3.36
CA LEU A 50 17.97 -3.38 4.46
C LEU A 50 16.78 -2.61 5.08
N PRO A 51 15.90 -1.94 4.29
CA PRO A 51 14.78 -1.19 4.86
C PRO A 51 13.61 -2.08 5.27
N THR A 52 13.44 -3.24 4.62
CA THR A 52 12.26 -4.11 4.81
C THR A 52 11.99 -4.53 6.26
N PRO A 53 12.95 -5.09 7.04
CA PRO A 53 12.67 -5.53 8.41
C PRO A 53 12.35 -4.35 9.33
N ILE A 54 13.00 -3.20 9.14
CA ILE A 54 12.74 -1.99 9.92
C ILE A 54 11.32 -1.51 9.67
N ILE A 55 10.89 -1.44 8.41
CA ILE A 55 9.54 -1.01 8.06
C ILE A 55 8.51 -2.01 8.60
N TRP A 56 8.76 -3.31 8.45
CA TRP A 56 7.84 -4.35 8.91
C TRP A 56 7.67 -4.34 10.43
N PHE A 57 8.75 -4.12 11.18
CA PHE A 57 8.71 -4.00 12.63
C PHE A 57 7.85 -2.80 13.08
N ASN A 58 7.99 -1.65 12.40
CA ASN A 58 7.16 -0.47 12.68
C ASN A 58 5.69 -0.70 12.32
N ILE A 59 5.40 -1.39 11.21
CA ILE A 59 4.03 -1.78 10.85
C ILE A 59 3.44 -2.69 11.93
N LEU A 60 4.20 -3.69 12.41
CA LEU A 60 3.75 -4.61 13.45
C LEU A 60 3.42 -3.87 14.76
N ILE A 61 4.29 -2.96 15.20
CA ILE A 61 4.06 -2.11 16.37
C ILE A 61 2.80 -1.26 16.17
N GLY A 62 2.68 -0.60 15.02
CA GLY A 62 1.50 0.23 14.70
C GLY A 62 0.20 -0.56 14.71
N MET A 63 0.21 -1.78 14.17
CA MET A 63 -0.93 -2.68 14.20
C MET A 63 -1.26 -3.15 15.62
N GLY A 64 -0.26 -3.47 16.44
CA GLY A 64 -0.45 -3.84 17.85
C GLY A 64 -1.07 -2.71 18.69
N LEU A 65 -0.58 -1.48 18.53
CA LEU A 65 -1.13 -0.29 19.20
C LEU A 65 -2.57 -0.02 18.74
N THR A 66 -2.82 -0.15 17.44
CA THR A 66 -4.17 0.02 16.87
C THR A 66 -5.12 -1.03 17.43
N TYR A 67 -4.69 -2.29 17.52
CA TYR A 67 -5.51 -3.38 18.06
C TYR A 67 -5.93 -3.10 19.51
N ARG A 68 -4.98 -2.69 20.37
CA ARG A 68 -5.26 -2.33 21.77
C ARG A 68 -6.23 -1.16 21.88
N CYS A 69 -6.12 -0.14 21.03
CA CYS A 69 -7.07 0.98 21.03
C CYS A 69 -8.43 0.58 20.45
N MET A 70 -8.45 -0.31 19.46
CA MET A 70 -9.68 -0.80 18.87
C MET A 70 -10.50 -1.61 19.86
N GLU A 71 -9.91 -2.38 20.79
CA GLU A 71 -10.65 -3.20 21.76
C GLU A 71 -11.74 -2.41 22.50
N ASN A 72 -11.44 -1.16 22.87
CA ASN A 72 -12.35 -0.25 23.57
C ASN A 72 -13.43 0.40 22.67
N LEU A 73 -13.42 0.14 21.37
CA LEU A 73 -14.40 0.67 20.43
C LEU A 73 -15.60 -0.28 20.27
N THR A 74 -16.75 0.31 20.00
CA THR A 74 -17.95 -0.43 19.58
C THR A 74 -17.68 -1.22 18.30
N ILE A 75 -18.42 -2.30 18.09
CA ILE A 75 -18.31 -3.14 16.87
C ILE A 75 -18.51 -2.29 15.61
N TYR A 76 -19.48 -1.36 15.65
CA TYR A 76 -19.75 -0.43 14.55
C TYR A 76 -18.54 0.47 14.23
N ASP A 77 -17.93 1.07 15.26
CA ASP A 77 -16.76 1.95 15.07
C ASP A 77 -15.52 1.18 14.58
N LYS A 78 -15.30 -0.06 15.05
CA LYS A 78 -14.25 -0.96 14.55
C LYS A 78 -14.39 -1.16 13.05
N HIS A 79 -15.57 -1.55 12.57
CA HIS A 79 -15.80 -1.76 11.14
C HIS A 79 -15.69 -0.46 10.33
N LYS A 80 -16.15 0.67 10.85
CA LYS A 80 -16.00 1.97 10.20
C LYS A 80 -14.53 2.33 10.03
N LEU A 81 -13.71 2.05 11.03
CA LEU A 81 -12.28 2.31 10.99
C LEU A 81 -11.57 1.40 9.96
N TRP A 82 -11.90 0.11 9.94
CA TRP A 82 -11.40 -0.81 8.91
C TRP A 82 -11.82 -0.41 7.49
N CYS A 83 -13.04 0.10 7.32
CA CYS A 83 -13.52 0.61 6.04
C CYS A 83 -12.68 1.78 5.54
N VAL A 84 -12.40 2.75 6.42
CA VAL A 84 -11.52 3.90 6.12
C VAL A 84 -10.10 3.43 5.81
N PHE A 85 -9.56 2.51 6.60
CA PHE A 85 -8.24 1.95 6.37
C PHE A 85 -8.10 1.29 5.00
N VAL A 86 -9.02 0.40 4.62
CA VAL A 86 -8.96 -0.28 3.32
C VAL A 86 -9.11 0.71 2.17
N ARG A 87 -9.99 1.70 2.30
CA ARG A 87 -10.14 2.77 1.29
C ARG A 87 -8.83 3.54 1.10
N ASP A 88 -8.26 4.02 2.19
CA ASP A 88 -7.06 4.86 2.16
C ASP A 88 -5.86 4.05 1.65
N LEU A 89 -5.72 2.79 2.07
CA LEU A 89 -4.70 1.87 1.54
C LEU A 89 -4.87 1.63 0.03
N THR A 90 -6.10 1.47 -0.45
CA THR A 90 -6.37 1.30 -1.89
C THR A 90 -5.94 2.54 -2.68
N LEU A 91 -6.25 3.73 -2.17
CA LEU A 91 -5.86 5.00 -2.79
C LEU A 91 -4.34 5.17 -2.80
N THR A 92 -3.66 4.83 -1.70
CA THR A 92 -2.20 4.87 -1.63
C THR A 92 -1.57 3.93 -2.67
N ILE A 93 -2.04 2.69 -2.77
CA ILE A 93 -1.51 1.73 -3.76
C ILE A 93 -1.76 2.22 -5.18
N LEU A 94 -2.96 2.74 -5.47
CA LEU A 94 -3.27 3.35 -6.78
C LEU A 94 -2.31 4.50 -7.09
N ALA A 95 -2.10 5.42 -6.14
CA ALA A 95 -1.18 6.54 -6.31
C ALA A 95 0.27 6.05 -6.55
N THR A 96 0.71 5.03 -5.83
CA THR A 96 2.04 4.44 -6.03
C THR A 96 2.18 3.80 -7.41
N ILE A 97 1.17 3.07 -7.90
CA ILE A 97 1.18 2.50 -9.25
C ILE A 97 1.23 3.61 -10.29
N LEU A 98 0.41 4.65 -10.17
CA LEU A 98 0.42 5.78 -11.10
C LEU A 98 1.78 6.48 -11.12
N ALA A 99 2.38 6.74 -9.95
CA ALA A 99 3.72 7.33 -9.87
C ALA A 99 4.79 6.42 -10.51
N THR A 100 4.66 5.11 -10.33
CA THR A 100 5.54 4.08 -10.92
C THR A 100 5.44 4.08 -12.45
N LEU A 101 4.24 4.27 -13.01
CA LEU A 101 4.05 4.39 -14.46
C LEU A 101 4.69 5.68 -14.98
N THR A 102 4.49 6.81 -14.29
CA THR A 102 5.12 8.08 -14.65
C THR A 102 6.65 7.99 -14.62
N THR A 103 7.24 7.32 -13.62
CA THR A 103 8.70 7.15 -13.59
C THR A 103 9.21 6.24 -14.70
N MET A 104 8.46 5.19 -15.06
CA MET A 104 8.79 4.37 -16.23
C MET A 104 8.75 5.17 -17.53
N GLU A 105 7.73 6.01 -17.73
CA GLU A 105 7.63 6.89 -18.90
C GLU A 105 8.81 7.87 -18.98
N LEU A 106 9.19 8.47 -17.85
CA LEU A 106 10.35 9.37 -17.78
C LEU A 106 11.66 8.63 -18.13
N TYR A 107 11.88 7.44 -17.55
CA TYR A 107 13.07 6.65 -17.87
C TYR A 107 13.10 6.16 -19.31
N GLN A 108 11.94 5.88 -19.91
CA GLN A 108 11.87 5.51 -21.33
C GLN A 108 12.26 6.68 -22.25
N ILE A 109 12.04 7.93 -21.84
CA ILE A 109 12.49 9.12 -22.57
C ILE A 109 14.02 9.29 -22.47
N GLU A 110 14.59 9.09 -21.28
CA GLU A 110 16.04 9.27 -21.05
C GLU A 110 16.88 8.10 -21.57
N HIS A 111 16.38 6.87 -21.40
CA HIS A 111 17.06 5.61 -21.70
C HIS A 111 16.10 4.64 -22.41
N PRO A 112 15.90 4.81 -23.73
CA PRO A 112 14.87 4.06 -24.44
C PRO A 112 15.17 2.57 -24.48
N LEU A 113 14.29 1.79 -23.85
CA LEU A 113 14.22 0.34 -24.06
C LEU A 113 13.52 0.02 -25.37
N LYS A 114 13.64 -1.23 -25.85
CA LYS A 114 12.87 -1.66 -27.01
C LYS A 114 11.37 -1.54 -26.71
N PRO A 115 10.54 -1.03 -27.65
CA PRO A 115 9.11 -0.81 -27.38
C PRO A 115 8.38 -2.03 -26.83
N ILE A 116 8.72 -3.23 -27.33
CA ILE A 116 8.11 -4.48 -26.87
C ILE A 116 8.47 -4.78 -25.40
N GLU A 117 9.74 -4.59 -25.01
CA GLU A 117 10.21 -4.81 -23.64
C GLU A 117 9.53 -3.81 -22.68
N PHE A 118 9.44 -2.54 -23.08
CA PHE A 118 8.77 -1.50 -22.31
C PHE A 118 7.27 -1.81 -22.12
N VAL A 119 6.54 -2.11 -23.20
CA VAL A 119 5.11 -2.46 -23.14
C VAL A 119 4.87 -3.69 -22.26
N PHE A 120 5.75 -4.69 -22.33
CA PHE A 120 5.65 -5.87 -21.48
C PHE A 120 5.80 -5.53 -20.00
N ILE A 121 6.79 -4.70 -19.65
CA ILE A 121 7.03 -4.25 -18.27
C ILE A 121 5.84 -3.45 -17.72
N VAL A 122 5.37 -2.45 -18.49
CA VAL A 122 4.20 -1.64 -18.13
C VAL A 122 2.96 -2.53 -17.96
N GLY A 123 2.75 -3.46 -18.89
CA GLY A 123 1.65 -4.42 -18.83
C GLY A 123 1.69 -5.28 -17.56
N LEU A 124 2.86 -5.77 -17.17
CA LEU A 124 3.03 -6.56 -15.94
C LEU A 124 2.69 -5.74 -14.69
N VAL A 125 3.19 -4.51 -14.60
CA VAL A 125 2.93 -3.62 -13.46
C VAL A 125 1.45 -3.27 -13.35
N LEU A 126 0.79 -3.03 -14.48
CA LEU A 126 -0.66 -2.81 -14.53
C LEU A 126 -1.43 -4.05 -14.08
N ILE A 127 -1.11 -5.24 -14.59
CA ILE A 127 -1.82 -6.48 -14.23
C ILE A 127 -1.70 -6.76 -12.73
N VAL A 128 -0.49 -6.69 -12.17
CA VAL A 128 -0.25 -6.91 -10.74
C VAL A 128 -0.98 -5.83 -9.92
N GLY A 129 -0.85 -4.56 -10.32
CA GLY A 129 -1.49 -3.44 -9.65
C GLY A 129 -3.03 -3.55 -9.63
N PHE A 130 -3.65 -3.83 -10.77
CA PHE A 130 -5.09 -4.03 -10.89
C PHE A 130 -5.58 -5.22 -10.08
N THR A 131 -4.81 -6.32 -10.01
CA THR A 131 -5.17 -7.50 -9.21
C THR A 131 -5.23 -7.16 -7.72
N ILE A 132 -4.24 -6.41 -7.23
CA ILE A 132 -4.19 -5.96 -5.83
C ILE A 132 -5.34 -4.98 -5.54
N ILE A 133 -5.53 -3.97 -6.37
CA ILE A 133 -6.60 -2.97 -6.21
C ILE A 133 -7.98 -3.64 -6.20
N THR A 134 -8.25 -4.53 -7.16
CA THR A 134 -9.51 -5.27 -7.24
C THR A 134 -9.78 -6.06 -5.97
N THR A 135 -8.76 -6.74 -5.45
CA THR A 135 -8.86 -7.51 -4.20
C THR A 135 -9.22 -6.61 -3.01
N LEU A 136 -8.62 -5.42 -2.93
CA LEU A 136 -8.92 -4.45 -1.86
C LEU A 136 -10.33 -3.86 -1.99
N ILE A 137 -10.78 -3.55 -3.21
CA ILE A 137 -12.13 -3.06 -3.48
C ILE A 137 -13.17 -4.12 -3.07
N ILE A 138 -12.96 -5.40 -3.39
CA ILE A 138 -13.86 -6.48 -2.98
C ILE A 138 -13.94 -6.56 -1.44
N LYS A 139 -12.80 -6.49 -0.76
CA LYS A 139 -12.75 -6.46 0.72
C LYS A 139 -13.49 -5.24 1.28
N TYR A 140 -13.27 -4.07 0.70
CA TYR A 140 -13.96 -2.83 1.06
C TYR A 140 -15.48 -2.96 0.95
N LEU A 141 -15.98 -3.45 -0.18
CA LEU A 141 -17.42 -3.68 -0.40
C LEU A 141 -17.99 -4.67 0.60
N LYS A 142 -17.25 -5.74 0.95
CA LYS A 142 -17.66 -6.70 1.98
C LYS A 142 -17.77 -6.05 3.37
N ILE A 143 -16.81 -5.20 3.74
CA ILE A 143 -16.84 -4.46 5.01
C ILE A 143 -18.03 -3.50 5.05
N ILE A 144 -18.32 -2.78 3.97
CA ILE A 144 -19.49 -1.89 3.88
C ILE A 144 -20.78 -2.67 4.04
N LYS A 145 -20.93 -3.82 3.39
CA LYS A 145 -22.13 -4.67 3.53
C LYS A 145 -22.33 -5.10 4.99
N ASN A 146 -21.26 -5.45 5.70
CA ASN A 146 -21.32 -5.79 7.12
C ASN A 146 -21.70 -4.58 7.99
N LEU A 147 -21.12 -3.40 7.72
CA LEU A 147 -21.48 -2.14 8.38
C LEU A 147 -22.97 -1.82 8.24
N LYS A 148 -23.54 -1.96 7.04
CA LYS A 148 -24.97 -1.74 6.79
C LYS A 148 -25.85 -2.73 7.56
N LYS A 149 -25.41 -3.98 7.73
CA LYS A 149 -26.13 -4.96 8.55
C LYS A 149 -26.11 -4.60 10.02
N ILE A 150 -24.94 -4.23 10.55
CA ILE A 150 -24.78 -3.83 11.95
C ILE A 150 -25.58 -2.56 12.26
N SER A 151 -25.63 -1.60 11.33
CA SER A 151 -26.38 -0.35 11.53
C SER A 151 -27.92 -0.54 11.53
N LYS A 152 -28.42 -1.67 11.02
CA LYS A 152 -29.86 -1.97 10.98
C LYS A 152 -30.33 -2.73 12.22
N ASN A 153 -29.41 -3.35 12.95
CA ASN A 153 -29.65 -4.09 14.17
C ASN A 153 -29.38 -3.20 15.39
#